data_AF-A0A660Q9X0-F1
#
_entry.id   AF-A0A660Q9X0-F1
#
_cell.length_a   1.000
_cell.length_b   1.000
_cell.length_c   1.000
_cell.angle_alpha   90.00
_cell.angle_beta   90.00
_cell.angle_gamma   90.00
#
_symmetry.space_group_name_H-M   'P 1'
#
loop_
_entity.id
_entity.type
_entity.pdbx_description
1 polymer ?
#
loop_
_entity_poly.entity_id
_entity_poly.type
_entity_poly.pdbx_seq_one_letter_code
_entity_poly.pdbx_strand_id
1 'polypeptide(L)'
;DNPGSGKTASHPVHSVNWYDVVKWCNARSAVEGRTPCYNLSNWSCNWNADGYRLPTEAEREKAARGGLNGRRFGWGDLITHSEANYYSDRSYAYDVSPTLGFHPDFNDGGTPYTSPVGSFAPNEYGLYDMAGNVWEWCWDLYKSNYYGTSPSSDPRGAASSSYRVVRGGGWGFVAWYCRSAQRGWTVPSITDHSFGFRVCLPAD
;
A
#
# COMPACT_ATOMS: atom_id res chain seq x y z
N ASP A 1 -17.40 11.73 -5.06
CA ASP A 1 -16.50 11.01 -4.15
C ASP A 1 -16.96 9.58 -4.08
N ASN A 2 -16.02 8.64 -4.25
CA ASN A 2 -16.32 7.22 -4.13
C ASN A 2 -16.05 6.76 -2.69
N PRO A 3 -17.04 6.24 -1.95
CA PRO A 3 -16.81 5.71 -0.60
C PRO A 3 -15.93 4.46 -0.58
N GLY A 4 -15.68 3.86 -1.76
CA GLY A 4 -15.00 2.58 -1.88
C GLY A 4 -15.93 1.40 -1.59
N SER A 5 -15.37 0.21 -1.70
CA SER A 5 -16.04 -1.06 -1.43
C SER A 5 -15.20 -1.90 -0.48
N GLY A 6 -15.84 -2.80 0.27
CA GLY A 6 -15.17 -3.80 1.10
C GLY A 6 -16.15 -4.92 1.43
N LYS A 7 -15.66 -6.16 1.57
CA LYS A 7 -16.53 -7.32 1.86
C LYS A 7 -17.27 -7.17 3.19
N THR A 8 -16.57 -6.71 4.22
CA THR A 8 -17.09 -6.41 5.55
C THR A 8 -16.31 -5.26 6.16
N ALA A 9 -16.70 -4.79 7.36
CA ALA A 9 -15.98 -3.75 8.08
C ALA A 9 -14.54 -4.12 8.49
N SER A 10 -14.19 -5.41 8.49
CA SER A 10 -12.83 -5.89 8.81
C SER A 10 -11.96 -6.10 7.58
N HIS A 11 -12.50 -5.98 6.36
CA HIS A 11 -11.72 -6.07 5.12
C HIS A 11 -11.19 -4.69 4.71
N PRO A 12 -10.07 -4.62 3.97
CA PRO A 12 -9.60 -3.35 3.46
C PRO A 12 -10.63 -2.74 2.52
N VAL A 13 -10.84 -1.42 2.66
CA VAL A 13 -11.53 -0.65 1.63
C VAL A 13 -10.69 -0.67 0.35
N HIS A 14 -11.36 -0.88 -0.77
CA HIS A 14 -10.79 -0.91 -2.11
C HIS A 14 -11.65 -0.12 -3.09
N SER A 15 -11.31 -0.16 -4.38
CA SER A 15 -12.00 0.60 -5.44
C SER A 15 -11.99 2.11 -5.23
N VAL A 16 -11.03 2.61 -4.45
CA VAL A 16 -10.80 4.05 -4.24
C VAL A 16 -9.63 4.51 -5.10
N ASN A 17 -9.78 5.65 -5.75
CA ASN A 17 -8.68 6.26 -6.49
C ASN A 17 -7.85 7.17 -5.58
N TRP A 18 -6.71 7.66 -6.06
CA TRP A 18 -5.81 8.49 -5.27
C TRP A 18 -6.49 9.78 -4.75
N TYR A 19 -7.38 10.38 -5.56
CA TYR A 19 -8.12 11.60 -5.21
C TYR A 19 -9.16 11.37 -4.11
N ASP A 20 -9.81 10.20 -4.09
CA ASP A 20 -10.74 9.82 -3.02
C ASP A 20 -9.98 9.69 -1.69
N VAL A 21 -8.80 9.09 -1.71
CA VAL A 21 -7.99 8.87 -0.51
C VAL A 21 -7.46 10.17 0.10
N VAL A 22 -6.98 11.11 -0.71
CA VAL A 22 -6.53 12.43 -0.18
C VAL A 22 -7.69 13.24 0.40
N LYS A 23 -8.88 13.15 -0.18
CA LYS A 23 -10.09 13.76 0.41
C LYS A 23 -10.45 13.10 1.73
N TRP A 24 -10.38 11.77 1.80
CA TRP A 24 -10.60 11.02 3.03
C TRP A 24 -9.62 11.44 4.12
N CYS A 25 -8.33 11.60 3.79
CA CYS A 25 -7.31 12.07 4.73
C CYS A 25 -7.67 13.45 5.31
N ASN A 26 -8.06 14.40 4.46
CA ASN A 26 -8.50 15.72 4.92
C ASN A 26 -9.75 15.66 5.79
N ALA A 27 -10.76 14.88 5.38
CA ALA A 27 -12.00 14.72 6.13
C ALA A 27 -11.74 14.08 7.51
N ARG A 28 -10.91 13.05 7.56
CA ARG A 28 -10.50 12.40 8.82
C ARG A 28 -9.74 13.37 9.73
N SER A 29 -8.84 14.17 9.16
CA SER A 29 -8.11 15.21 9.90
C SER A 29 -9.08 16.22 10.54
N ALA A 30 -10.05 16.72 9.76
CA ALA A 30 -11.03 17.68 10.26
C ALA A 30 -11.92 17.10 11.37
N VAL A 31 -12.33 15.83 11.26
CA VAL A 31 -13.10 15.12 12.30
C VAL A 31 -12.34 15.03 13.62
N GLU A 32 -11.01 14.93 13.56
CA GLU A 32 -10.13 14.88 14.74
C GLU A 32 -9.56 16.24 15.15
N GLY A 33 -10.01 17.34 14.53
CA GLY A 33 -9.52 18.69 14.85
C GLY A 33 -8.08 18.98 14.42
N ARG A 34 -7.52 18.18 13.50
CA ARG A 34 -6.17 18.35 12.93
C ARG A 34 -6.21 19.24 11.70
N THR A 35 -5.08 19.90 11.40
CA THR A 35 -4.91 20.69 10.18
C THR A 35 -4.83 19.75 8.97
N PRO A 36 -5.74 19.85 7.97
CA PRO A 36 -5.68 18.99 6.79
C PRO A 36 -4.39 19.17 5.99
N CYS A 37 -3.79 18.07 5.52
CA CYS A 37 -2.55 18.11 4.76
C CYS A 37 -2.74 18.58 3.31
N TYR A 38 -3.88 18.33 2.67
CA TYR A 38 -4.01 18.52 1.23
C TYR A 38 -4.78 19.78 0.83
N ASN A 39 -4.27 20.50 -0.16
CA ASN A 39 -5.04 21.50 -0.88
C ASN A 39 -5.75 20.83 -2.07
N LEU A 40 -7.07 20.71 -2.01
CA LEU A 40 -7.87 19.97 -3.00
C LEU A 40 -8.02 20.71 -4.35
N SER A 41 -7.66 21.99 -4.45
CA SER A 41 -7.73 22.72 -5.74
C SER A 41 -6.53 22.45 -6.64
N ASN A 42 -5.38 22.11 -6.06
CA ASN A 42 -4.14 21.87 -6.78
C ASN A 42 -3.42 20.57 -6.38
N TRP A 43 -4.04 19.78 -5.51
CA TRP A 43 -3.55 18.48 -5.04
C TRP A 43 -2.16 18.51 -4.40
N SER A 44 -1.78 19.65 -3.82
CA SER A 44 -0.51 19.81 -3.09
C SER A 44 -0.64 19.38 -1.63
N CYS A 45 0.49 18.97 -1.03
CA CYS A 45 0.58 18.57 0.37
C CYS A 45 1.31 19.65 1.18
N ASN A 46 0.70 20.13 2.25
CA ASN A 46 1.33 20.88 3.32
C ASN A 46 1.99 19.91 4.30
N TRP A 47 3.30 19.75 4.17
CA TRP A 47 4.10 18.86 5.00
C TRP A 47 4.31 19.33 6.44
N ASN A 48 3.89 20.55 6.77
CA ASN A 48 3.94 21.09 8.12
C ASN A 48 2.60 20.95 8.85
N ALA A 49 1.56 20.41 8.19
CA ALA A 49 0.29 20.12 8.83
C ALA A 49 0.38 18.85 9.68
N ASP A 50 -0.42 18.79 10.74
CA ASP A 50 -0.49 17.70 11.72
C ASP A 50 -1.61 16.67 11.42
N GLY A 51 -2.24 16.79 10.24
CA GLY A 51 -3.31 15.92 9.77
C GLY A 51 -2.84 14.59 9.18
N TYR A 52 -3.82 13.76 8.86
CA TYR A 52 -3.61 12.52 8.13
C TYR A 52 -3.17 12.79 6.70
N ARG A 53 -2.29 11.92 6.21
CA ARG A 53 -1.85 11.88 4.81
C ARG A 53 -1.53 10.46 4.36
N LEU A 54 -1.46 10.27 3.05
CA LEU A 54 -0.79 9.12 2.45
C LEU A 54 0.69 9.09 2.86
N PRO A 55 1.28 7.89 3.05
CA PRO A 55 2.72 7.77 3.24
C PRO A 55 3.46 8.14 1.95
N THR A 56 4.69 8.62 2.10
CA THR A 56 5.63 8.64 0.96
C THR A 56 5.99 7.20 0.57
N GLU A 57 6.48 7.02 -0.65
CA GLU A 57 7.00 5.72 -1.11
C GLU A 57 8.10 5.21 -0.17
N ALA A 58 8.98 6.10 0.29
CA ALA A 58 10.07 5.76 1.19
C ALA A 58 9.59 5.39 2.60
N GLU A 59 8.62 6.13 3.16
CA GLU A 59 7.98 5.77 4.43
C GLU A 59 7.32 4.40 4.33
N ARG A 60 6.59 4.14 3.24
CA ARG A 60 5.94 2.85 2.99
C ARG A 60 6.97 1.73 2.91
N GLU A 61 8.03 1.88 2.12
CA GLU A 61 9.07 0.84 2.02
C GLU A 61 9.76 0.58 3.37
N LYS A 62 10.14 1.63 4.11
CA LYS A 62 10.75 1.50 5.43
C LYS A 62 9.82 0.78 6.40
N ALA A 63 8.54 1.14 6.40
CA ALA A 63 7.50 0.48 7.17
C ALA A 63 7.36 -0.99 6.79
N ALA A 64 7.38 -1.33 5.50
CA ALA A 64 7.22 -2.71 5.02
C ALA A 64 8.38 -3.61 5.40
N ARG A 65 9.59 -3.04 5.47
CA ARG A 65 10.81 -3.76 5.85
C ARG A 65 10.84 -4.18 7.31
N GLY A 66 10.09 -3.53 8.21
CA GLY A 66 10.02 -3.93 9.62
C GLY A 66 11.40 -4.08 10.27
N GLY A 67 12.30 -3.13 10.05
CA GLY A 67 13.68 -3.18 10.57
C GLY A 67 14.65 -4.10 9.83
N LEU A 68 14.19 -4.94 8.89
CA LEU A 68 15.06 -5.83 8.13
C LEU A 68 15.69 -5.14 6.90
N ASN A 69 17.00 -5.31 6.76
CA ASN A 69 17.76 -4.80 5.63
C ASN A 69 17.95 -5.86 4.54
N GLY A 70 17.76 -5.47 3.28
CA GLY A 70 18.08 -6.31 2.12
C GLY A 70 17.15 -7.52 1.90
N ARG A 71 16.10 -7.69 2.71
CA ARG A 71 15.15 -8.80 2.59
C ARG A 71 14.06 -8.53 1.57
N ARG A 72 13.52 -9.60 0.98
CA ARG A 72 12.39 -9.52 0.05
C ARG A 72 11.09 -9.10 0.74
N PHE A 73 10.86 -9.54 1.96
CA PHE A 73 9.64 -9.31 2.73
C PHE A 73 9.98 -8.83 4.15
N GLY A 74 8.98 -8.31 4.87
CA GLY A 74 9.14 -7.82 6.25
C GLY A 74 9.48 -8.89 7.29
N TRP A 75 9.50 -10.16 6.88
CA TRP A 75 9.79 -11.33 7.72
C TRP A 75 10.92 -12.21 7.16
N GLY A 76 11.50 -11.86 6.00
CA GLY A 76 12.55 -12.68 5.39
C GLY A 76 12.50 -12.71 3.87
N ASP A 77 12.96 -13.83 3.30
CA ASP A 77 13.21 -13.95 1.86
C ASP A 77 12.31 -14.94 1.12
N LEU A 78 11.44 -15.64 1.86
CA LEU A 78 10.47 -16.60 1.36
C LEU A 78 9.04 -16.12 1.68
N ILE A 79 8.09 -16.52 0.85
CA ILE A 79 6.67 -16.23 1.04
C ILE A 79 5.86 -17.49 0.79
N THR A 80 4.82 -17.66 1.59
CA THR A 80 3.76 -18.64 1.47
C THR A 80 2.43 -17.98 1.82
N HIS A 81 1.33 -18.69 1.59
CA HIS A 81 0.02 -18.25 2.04
C HIS A 81 -0.08 -18.06 3.57
N SER A 82 0.80 -18.61 4.42
CA SER A 82 0.75 -18.32 5.86
C SER A 82 1.26 -16.94 6.25
N GLU A 83 1.98 -16.23 5.36
CA GLU A 83 2.48 -14.88 5.66
C GLU A 83 1.71 -13.76 4.94
N ALA A 84 0.98 -14.06 3.87
CA ALA A 84 0.31 -13.05 3.08
C ALA A 84 -0.84 -13.61 2.23
N ASN A 85 -1.79 -12.73 1.91
CA ASN A 85 -2.82 -12.99 0.91
C ASN A 85 -2.34 -12.50 -0.48
N TYR A 86 -1.96 -13.42 -1.35
CA TYR A 86 -1.47 -13.14 -2.70
C TYR A 86 -1.81 -14.31 -3.63
N TYR A 87 -1.48 -14.20 -4.92
CA TYR A 87 -1.63 -15.30 -5.85
C TYR A 87 -0.35 -16.13 -5.89
N SER A 88 -0.35 -17.33 -5.29
CA SER A 88 0.83 -18.20 -5.33
C SER A 88 1.00 -18.88 -6.68
N ASP A 89 2.23 -18.85 -7.20
CA ASP A 89 2.60 -19.58 -8.40
C ASP A 89 4.02 -20.18 -8.30
N ARG A 90 4.43 -20.96 -9.28
CA ARG A 90 5.79 -21.55 -9.35
C ARG A 90 6.76 -20.70 -10.17
N SER A 91 6.42 -19.45 -10.49
CA SER A 91 7.26 -18.57 -11.32
C SER A 91 8.51 -18.08 -10.57
N TYR A 92 8.48 -18.09 -9.23
CA TYR A 92 9.57 -17.62 -8.40
C TYR A 92 9.97 -18.65 -7.35
N ALA A 93 11.25 -19.02 -7.30
CA ALA A 93 11.75 -20.03 -6.36
C ALA A 93 11.61 -19.66 -4.86
N TYR A 94 11.34 -18.39 -4.55
CA TYR A 94 11.08 -17.92 -3.18
C TYR A 94 9.58 -17.95 -2.80
N ASP A 95 8.69 -18.30 -3.74
CA ASP A 95 7.31 -18.67 -3.45
C ASP A 95 7.29 -20.17 -3.14
N VAL A 96 7.26 -20.47 -1.85
CA VAL A 96 7.33 -21.84 -1.33
C VAL A 96 5.99 -22.28 -0.74
N SER A 97 4.89 -21.62 -1.14
CA SER A 97 3.56 -21.97 -0.67
C SER A 97 3.22 -23.43 -0.98
N PRO A 98 2.61 -24.17 -0.03
CA PRO A 98 2.15 -25.54 -0.26
C PRO A 98 0.94 -25.57 -1.20
N THR A 99 0.20 -24.48 -1.32
CA THR A 99 -0.98 -24.32 -2.20
C THR A 99 -0.69 -23.33 -3.32
N LEU A 100 -1.31 -23.49 -4.48
CA LEU A 100 -1.17 -22.62 -5.65
C LEU A 100 -2.48 -21.87 -5.95
N GLY A 101 -2.38 -20.76 -6.67
CA GLY A 101 -3.49 -19.91 -7.03
C GLY A 101 -3.84 -18.89 -5.96
N PHE A 102 -5.10 -18.45 -5.92
CA PHE A 102 -5.60 -17.57 -4.86
C PHE A 102 -5.51 -18.23 -3.48
N HIS A 103 -5.35 -17.41 -2.44
CA HIS A 103 -5.31 -17.90 -1.07
C HIS A 103 -6.55 -18.77 -0.74
N PRO A 104 -6.38 -20.03 -0.29
CA PRO A 104 -7.48 -20.98 -0.17
C PRO A 104 -8.57 -20.52 0.79
N ASP A 105 -8.20 -19.84 1.89
CA ASP A 105 -9.17 -19.36 2.88
C ASP A 105 -9.99 -18.14 2.43
N PHE A 106 -9.55 -17.43 1.38
CA PHE A 106 -10.19 -16.19 0.91
C PHE A 106 -10.75 -16.29 -0.51
N ASN A 107 -10.44 -17.38 -1.22
CA ASN A 107 -11.04 -17.75 -2.50
C ASN A 107 -12.46 -18.33 -2.31
N ASP A 108 -13.34 -17.53 -1.71
CA ASP A 108 -14.70 -17.88 -1.28
C ASP A 108 -15.76 -17.79 -2.39
N GLY A 109 -15.34 -17.67 -3.66
CA GLY A 109 -16.23 -17.56 -4.81
C GLY A 109 -16.78 -16.15 -5.08
N GLY A 110 -16.43 -15.14 -4.26
CA GLY A 110 -16.78 -13.74 -4.49
C GLY A 110 -15.55 -12.84 -4.58
N THR A 111 -15.24 -12.31 -5.77
CA THR A 111 -14.15 -11.33 -5.93
C THR A 111 -14.53 -9.96 -5.35
N PRO A 112 -13.57 -9.19 -4.81
CA PRO A 112 -12.16 -9.53 -4.63
C PRO A 112 -11.91 -10.49 -3.47
N TYR A 113 -10.85 -11.30 -3.57
CA TYR A 113 -10.46 -12.28 -2.53
C TYR A 113 -9.61 -11.66 -1.42
N THR A 114 -9.99 -10.46 -0.93
CA THR A 114 -9.30 -9.83 0.19
C THR A 114 -9.49 -10.64 1.47
N SER A 115 -8.51 -10.53 2.37
CA SER A 115 -8.59 -11.06 3.73
C SER A 115 -8.94 -9.95 4.72
N PRO A 116 -9.52 -10.25 5.89
CA PRO A 116 -9.58 -9.29 6.97
C PRO A 116 -8.20 -8.69 7.25
N VAL A 117 -8.14 -7.39 7.54
CA VAL A 117 -6.88 -6.74 7.91
C VAL A 117 -6.33 -7.38 9.19
N GLY A 118 -5.02 -7.62 9.22
CA GLY A 118 -4.36 -8.28 10.35
C GLY A 118 -4.57 -9.80 10.41
N SER A 119 -4.91 -10.45 9.29
CA SER A 119 -5.05 -11.92 9.25
C SER A 119 -3.71 -12.66 9.40
N PHE A 120 -2.59 -12.00 9.11
CA PHE A 120 -1.24 -12.57 9.16
C PHE A 120 -0.41 -11.89 10.24
N ALA A 121 0.75 -12.46 10.60
CA ALA A 121 1.63 -11.86 11.59
C ALA A 121 2.09 -10.45 11.17
N PRO A 122 2.19 -9.48 12.09
CA PRO A 122 2.78 -8.20 11.80
C PRO A 122 4.30 -8.35 11.60
N ASN A 123 4.91 -7.37 10.93
CA ASN A 123 6.37 -7.24 10.97
C ASN A 123 6.85 -6.66 12.31
N GLU A 124 8.17 -6.51 12.52
CA GLU A 124 8.76 -6.02 13.78
C GLU A 124 8.34 -4.59 14.17
N TYR A 125 7.74 -3.82 13.26
CA TYR A 125 7.16 -2.52 13.58
C TYR A 125 5.69 -2.60 14.00
N GLY A 126 5.13 -3.81 14.14
CA GLY A 126 3.73 -4.04 14.46
C GLY A 126 2.78 -3.77 13.29
N LEU A 127 3.28 -3.73 12.05
CA LEU A 127 2.49 -3.42 10.86
C LEU A 127 2.06 -4.68 10.12
N TYR A 128 0.76 -4.76 9.86
CA TYR A 128 0.10 -5.86 9.18
C TYR A 128 -0.06 -5.58 7.67
N ASP A 129 -0.18 -6.67 6.90
CA ASP A 129 -0.52 -6.64 5.47
C ASP A 129 0.40 -5.73 4.63
N MET A 130 1.68 -5.62 5.00
CA MET A 130 2.65 -4.83 4.23
C MET A 130 3.04 -5.49 2.90
N ALA A 131 2.66 -6.74 2.71
CA ALA A 131 2.79 -7.52 1.49
C ALA A 131 1.50 -8.33 1.27
N GLY A 132 0.92 -8.24 0.08
CA GLY A 132 -0.36 -8.86 -0.27
C GLY A 132 -1.59 -8.02 0.11
N ASN A 133 -2.74 -8.69 0.12
CA ASN A 133 -4.10 -8.18 0.35
C ASN A 133 -4.54 -7.12 -0.68
N VAL A 134 -4.09 -5.87 -0.58
CA VAL A 134 -4.37 -4.81 -1.56
C VAL A 134 -3.14 -3.95 -1.81
N TRP A 135 -3.06 -3.40 -3.02
CA TRP A 135 -2.10 -2.35 -3.33
C TRP A 135 -2.47 -1.09 -2.56
N GLU A 136 -1.46 -0.39 -2.05
CA GLU A 136 -1.67 0.80 -1.25
C GLU A 136 -1.15 2.03 -1.96
N TRP A 137 -2.02 3.03 -2.12
CA TRP A 137 -1.63 4.34 -2.64
C TRP A 137 -0.53 5.00 -1.80
N CYS A 138 0.45 5.59 -2.46
CA CYS A 138 1.44 6.49 -1.86
C CYS A 138 1.22 7.92 -2.36
N TRP A 139 1.81 8.89 -1.65
CA TRP A 139 1.84 10.29 -2.08
C TRP A 139 2.56 10.45 -3.43
N ASP A 140 3.71 9.78 -3.60
CA ASP A 140 4.70 10.07 -4.62
C ASP A 140 4.20 9.96 -6.06
N LEU A 141 4.71 10.87 -6.90
CA LEU A 141 4.67 10.72 -8.35
C LEU A 141 5.72 9.68 -8.78
N TYR A 142 5.30 8.69 -9.55
CA TYR A 142 6.18 7.62 -10.00
C TYR A 142 7.07 8.08 -11.16
N LYS A 143 8.37 7.84 -11.04
CA LYS A 143 9.32 7.93 -12.15
C LYS A 143 10.34 6.80 -12.02
N SER A 144 10.65 6.15 -13.13
CA SER A 144 11.52 4.96 -13.15
C SER A 144 12.93 5.26 -12.65
N ASN A 145 13.49 6.41 -13.01
CA ASN A 145 14.84 6.83 -12.62
C ASN A 145 14.90 7.70 -11.34
N TYR A 146 13.79 7.85 -10.60
CA TYR A 146 13.75 8.74 -9.43
C TYR A 146 14.83 8.42 -8.39
N TYR A 147 15.09 7.14 -8.13
CA TYR A 147 16.07 6.72 -7.12
C TYR A 147 17.49 7.20 -7.44
N GLY A 148 17.84 7.41 -8.72
CA GLY A 148 19.15 7.95 -9.11
C GLY A 148 19.33 9.43 -8.81
N THR A 149 18.24 10.16 -8.55
CA THR A 149 18.24 11.60 -8.24
C THR A 149 17.53 11.92 -6.92
N SER A 150 17.18 10.90 -6.13
CA SER A 150 16.43 11.06 -4.90
C SER A 150 17.28 11.76 -3.85
N PRO A 151 16.73 12.73 -3.08
CA PRO A 151 17.42 13.22 -1.90
C PRO A 151 17.60 12.07 -0.89
N SER A 152 18.62 12.20 -0.03
CA SER A 152 18.93 11.22 1.00
C SER A 152 18.02 11.29 2.23
N SER A 153 17.35 12.42 2.45
CA SER A 153 16.45 12.65 3.58
C SER A 153 15.06 13.02 3.07
N ASP A 154 14.05 12.39 3.64
CA ASP A 154 12.61 12.59 3.38
C ASP A 154 12.25 12.80 1.89
N PRO A 155 12.52 11.81 1.00
CA PRO A 155 12.14 11.91 -0.39
C PRO A 155 10.62 11.84 -0.56
N ARG A 156 10.07 12.76 -1.36
CA ARG A 156 8.62 12.96 -1.58
C ARG A 156 8.19 12.69 -3.02
N GLY A 157 9.01 11.97 -3.76
CA GLY A 157 8.74 11.55 -5.13
C GLY A 157 9.23 12.53 -6.19
N ALA A 158 8.99 12.18 -7.45
CA ALA A 158 9.39 13.01 -8.58
C ALA A 158 8.60 14.33 -8.63
N ALA A 159 9.20 15.38 -9.20
CA ALA A 159 8.52 16.67 -9.38
C ALA A 159 7.37 16.62 -10.41
N SER A 160 7.42 15.68 -11.36
CA SER A 160 6.39 15.52 -12.39
C SER A 160 6.26 14.07 -12.86
N SER A 161 5.01 13.64 -13.05
CA SER A 161 4.61 12.36 -13.66
C SER A 161 3.09 12.36 -13.88
N SER A 162 2.62 11.51 -14.78
CA SER A 162 1.20 11.18 -14.92
C SER A 162 0.75 10.03 -14.01
N TYR A 163 1.68 9.42 -13.29
CA TYR A 163 1.45 8.23 -12.48
C TYR A 163 1.75 8.46 -11.01
N ARG A 164 0.97 7.85 -10.12
CA ARG A 164 1.23 7.77 -8.68
C ARG A 164 1.79 6.40 -8.33
N VAL A 165 2.59 6.36 -7.27
CA VAL A 165 3.13 5.11 -6.73
C VAL A 165 2.05 4.33 -5.99
N VAL A 166 2.07 3.01 -6.16
CA VAL A 166 1.37 2.04 -5.31
C VAL A 166 2.36 0.98 -4.83
N ARG A 167 2.14 0.44 -3.63
CA ARG A 167 3.06 -0.50 -2.99
C ARG A 167 2.32 -1.68 -2.37
N GLY A 168 2.97 -2.85 -2.30
CA GLY A 168 2.49 -3.99 -1.50
C GLY A 168 2.04 -5.23 -2.25
N GLY A 169 1.69 -5.16 -3.52
CA GLY A 169 1.03 -6.28 -4.20
C GLY A 169 -0.44 -6.37 -3.79
N GLY A 170 -1.05 -7.54 -3.95
CA GLY A 170 -2.44 -7.77 -3.57
C GLY A 170 -2.86 -9.22 -3.75
N TRP A 171 -4.07 -9.56 -3.31
CA TRP A 171 -4.63 -10.92 -3.31
C TRP A 171 -4.54 -11.66 -4.66
N GLY A 172 -4.61 -10.92 -5.78
CA GLY A 172 -4.54 -11.46 -7.13
C GLY A 172 -3.18 -11.34 -7.82
N PHE A 173 -2.13 -10.92 -7.09
CA PHE A 173 -0.81 -10.67 -7.65
C PHE A 173 0.22 -11.67 -7.16
N VAL A 174 1.13 -12.07 -8.05
CA VAL A 174 2.19 -13.04 -7.73
C VAL A 174 3.20 -12.50 -6.71
N ALA A 175 3.93 -13.41 -6.07
CA ALA A 175 4.92 -13.12 -5.03
C ALA A 175 5.89 -11.98 -5.36
N TRP A 176 6.26 -11.80 -6.64
CA TRP A 176 7.14 -10.72 -7.08
C TRP A 176 6.60 -9.32 -6.81
N TYR A 177 5.29 -9.14 -6.90
CA TYR A 177 4.61 -7.86 -6.61
C TYR A 177 4.58 -7.53 -5.12
N CYS A 178 4.63 -8.57 -4.28
CA CYS A 178 4.52 -8.44 -2.82
C CYS A 178 5.85 -8.13 -2.12
N ARG A 179 6.98 -8.11 -2.86
CA ARG A 179 8.29 -7.78 -2.27
C ARG A 179 8.29 -6.36 -1.72
N SER A 180 8.92 -6.15 -0.56
CA SER A 180 9.04 -4.85 0.11
C SER A 180 9.62 -3.76 -0.77
N ALA A 181 10.51 -4.10 -1.72
CA ALA A 181 11.15 -3.17 -2.65
C ALA A 181 10.32 -2.91 -3.94
N GLN A 182 9.27 -3.69 -4.21
CA GLN A 182 8.60 -3.66 -5.51
C GLN A 182 7.68 -2.44 -5.68
N ARG A 183 7.96 -1.65 -6.72
CA ARG A 183 7.27 -0.39 -7.04
C ARG A 183 6.18 -0.67 -8.07
N GLY A 184 4.92 -0.45 -7.70
CA GLY A 184 3.83 -0.35 -8.66
C GLY A 184 3.54 1.11 -8.99
N TRP A 185 2.85 1.34 -10.10
CA TRP A 185 2.41 2.67 -10.50
C TRP A 185 1.17 2.56 -11.36
N THR A 186 0.34 3.60 -11.30
CA THR A 186 -0.85 3.71 -12.14
C THR A 186 -1.36 5.15 -12.15
N VAL A 187 -2.32 5.45 -13.03
CA VAL A 187 -2.92 6.78 -13.13
C VAL A 187 -3.75 7.08 -11.88
N PRO A 188 -3.74 8.32 -11.36
CA PRO A 188 -4.37 8.64 -10.07
C PRO A 188 -5.90 8.51 -10.07
N SER A 189 -6.54 8.44 -11.24
CA SER A 189 -7.99 8.27 -11.40
C SER A 189 -8.44 6.82 -11.46
N ILE A 190 -7.52 5.84 -11.48
CA ILE A 190 -7.91 4.44 -11.56
C ILE A 190 -8.65 4.02 -10.29
N THR A 191 -9.72 3.26 -10.46
CA THR A 191 -10.39 2.53 -9.39
C THR A 191 -10.34 1.06 -9.75
N ASP A 192 -9.86 0.23 -8.82
CA ASP A 192 -9.77 -1.22 -8.99
C ASP A 192 -10.02 -1.88 -7.65
N HIS A 193 -10.61 -3.07 -7.66
CA HIS A 193 -10.89 -3.85 -6.45
C HIS A 193 -9.63 -4.38 -5.75
N SER A 194 -8.45 -4.08 -6.29
CA SER A 194 -7.15 -4.39 -5.71
C SER A 194 -6.41 -3.16 -5.18
N PHE A 195 -6.95 -1.94 -5.34
CA PHE A 195 -6.36 -0.70 -4.82
C PHE A 195 -7.09 -0.22 -3.56
N GLY A 196 -6.38 -0.20 -2.44
CA GLY A 196 -6.76 0.42 -1.18
C GLY A 196 -5.71 1.43 -0.72
N PHE A 197 -5.63 1.68 0.59
CA PHE A 197 -4.66 2.60 1.15
C PHE A 197 -4.44 2.37 2.64
N ARG A 198 -3.35 2.96 3.14
CA ARG A 198 -3.14 3.25 4.56
C ARG A 198 -2.75 4.72 4.71
N VAL A 199 -2.88 5.24 5.92
CA VAL A 199 -2.53 6.63 6.23
C VAL A 199 -1.43 6.68 7.28
N CYS A 200 -0.79 7.83 7.37
CA CYS A 200 0.17 8.16 8.41
C CYS A 200 -0.17 9.52 9.02
N LEU A 201 0.31 9.72 10.25
CA LEU A 201 0.36 10.99 10.94
C LEU A 201 1.83 11.38 11.10
N PRO A 202 2.15 12.70 11.09
CA PRO A 202 3.45 13.17 11.56
C PRO A 202 3.71 12.70 12.99
N ALA A 203 4.99 12.49 13.33
CA ALA A 203 5.37 12.28 14.72
C ALA A 203 5.19 13.58 15.53
N ASP A 204 4.79 13.44 16.79
CA ASP A 204 4.65 14.55 17.74
C ASP A 204 6.00 15.24 18.06
#